data_AF-A0A962VXG4-F1
#
_entry.id   AF-A0A962VXG4-F1
#
_cell.length_a   1.000
_cell.length_b   1.000
_cell.length_c   1.000
_cell.angle_alpha   90.00
_cell.angle_beta   90.00
_cell.angle_gamma   90.00
#
_symmetry.space_group_name_H-M   'P 1'
#
loop_
_entity.id
_entity.type
_entity.pdbx_description
1 polymer ?
#
loop_
_entity_poly.entity_id
_entity_poly.type
_entity_poly.pdbx_seq_one_letter_code
_entity_poly.pdbx_strand_id
1 'polypeptide(L)' 'MDDFLIRALLGGLGVALAAGPLGAFIVWRRMAYFGDTLAHSGLLGVMLGIVLNVNPEVGVVATCLTVALALVLLQRQR' A
#
# COMPACT_ATOMS: atom_id res chain seq x y z
N MET A 1 19.41 21.17 9.59
CA MET A 1 19.48 20.05 8.61
C MET A 1 19.26 18.72 9.32
N ASP A 2 19.61 18.63 10.60
CA ASP A 2 19.47 17.44 11.45
C ASP A 2 18.02 17.01 11.67
N ASP A 3 17.09 17.96 11.79
CA ASP A 3 15.66 17.68 11.96
C ASP A 3 15.04 16.92 10.78
N PHE A 4 15.44 17.28 9.56
CA PHE A 4 15.00 16.59 8.34
C PHE A 4 15.56 15.17 8.29
N LEU A 5 16.84 15.02 8.66
CA LEU A 5 17.50 13.71 8.70
C LEU A 5 16.84 12.80 9.75
N ILE A 6 16.52 13.31 10.94
CA ILE A 6 15.85 12.56 12.01
C ILE A 6 14.43 12.15 11.60
N ARG A 7 13.65 13.05 10.99
CA ARG A 7 12.30 12.72 10.49
C ARG A 7 12.33 11.72 9.34
N ALA A 8 13.29 11.84 8.42
CA ALA A 8 13.50 10.87 7.35
C ALA A 8 13.92 9.50 7.91
N LEU A 9 14.80 9.47 8.92
CA LEU A 9 15.22 8.23 9.56
C LEU A 9 14.06 7.55 10.30
N LEU A 10 13.27 8.31 11.06
CA LEU A 10 12.07 7.82 11.76
C LEU A 10 11.01 7.31 10.78
N GLY A 11 10.76 8.04 9.69
CA GLY A 11 9.85 7.61 8.63
C GLY A 11 10.33 6.31 7.97
N GLY A 12 11.62 6.24 7.60
CA GLY A 12 12.24 5.06 7.01
C GLY A 12 12.22 3.84 7.93
N LEU A 13 12.50 4.02 9.23
CA LEU A 13 12.41 2.96 10.24
C LEU A 13 10.98 2.48 10.43
N GLY A 14 10.00 3.39 10.45
CA GLY A 14 8.58 3.04 10.51
C GLY A 14 8.15 2.21 9.30
N VAL A 15 8.56 2.61 8.09
CA VAL A 15 8.27 1.85 6.87
C VAL A 15 8.99 0.50 6.86
N ALA A 16 10.25 0.43 7.28
CA ALA A 16 11.01 -0.82 7.34
C ALA A 16 10.38 -1.83 8.32
N LEU A 17 9.95 -1.35 9.49
CA LEU A 17 9.26 -2.17 10.49
C LEU A 17 7.86 -2.60 10.05
N ALA A 18 7.16 -1.82 9.21
CA ALA A 18 5.88 -2.24 8.64
C ALA A 18 6.07 -3.21 7.45
N ALA A 19 7.04 -2.93 6.57
CA ALA A 19 7.31 -3.71 5.37
C ALA A 19 7.92 -5.09 5.67
N GLY A 20 8.74 -5.22 6.71
CA GLY A 20 9.32 -6.49 7.14
C GLY A 20 8.28 -7.60 7.42
N PRO A 21 7.36 -7.42 8.39
CA PRO A 21 6.34 -8.41 8.69
C PRO A 21 5.31 -8.56 7.56
N LEU A 22 4.94 -7.47 6.87
CA LEU A 22 4.05 -7.55 5.71
C LEU A 22 4.67 -8.40 4.58
N GLY A 23 5.95 -8.19 4.27
CA GLY A 23 6.68 -8.97 3.27
C GLY A 23 6.80 -10.45 3.64
N ALA A 24 7.14 -10.75 4.91
CA ALA A 24 7.20 -12.11 5.41
C ALA A 24 5.83 -12.81 5.31
N PHE A 25 4.74 -12.11 5.66
CA PHE A 25 3.38 -12.65 5.60
C PHE A 25 2.89 -12.90 4.16
N ILE A 26 3.23 -11.99 3.23
CA ILE A 26 2.89 -12.12 1.79
C ILE A 26 3.60 -13.35 1.19
N VAL A 27 4.87 -13.56 1.51
CA VAL A 27 5.65 -14.72 1.02
C VAL A 27 5.10 -16.02 1.60
N TRP A 28 4.80 -16.06 2.90
CA TRP A 28 4.35 -17.28 3.57
C TRP A 28 2.97 -17.75 3.07
N ARG A 29 2.12 -16.81 2.66
CA ARG A 29 0.78 -17.11 2.11
C ARG A 29 0.79 -17.39 0.60
N ARG A 30 1.97 -17.55 -0.03
CA ARG A 30 2.16 -17.81 -1.47
C ARG A 30 1.51 -16.73 -2.37
N MET A 31 1.44 -15.50 -1.86
CA MET A 31 0.75 -14.34 -2.42
C MET A 31 1.72 -13.37 -3.10
N ALA A 32 2.78 -13.87 -3.74
CA ALA A 32 3.81 -13.02 -4.36
C ALA A 32 3.23 -12.05 -5.42
N TYR A 33 2.13 -12.41 -6.08
CA TYR A 33 1.43 -11.57 -7.07
C TYR A 33 0.51 -10.48 -6.47
N PHE A 34 0.27 -10.52 -5.15
CA PHE A 34 -0.59 -9.54 -4.48
C PHE A 34 0.08 -8.17 -4.44
N GLY A 35 1.41 -8.14 -4.26
CA GLY A 35 2.18 -6.90 -4.29
C GLY A 35 2.19 -6.25 -5.68
N ASP A 36 2.32 -7.04 -6.73
CA ASP A 36 2.36 -6.56 -8.13
C ASP A 36 1.00 -5.96 -8.56
N THR A 37 -0.10 -6.66 -8.25
CA THR A 37 -1.46 -6.16 -8.52
C THR A 37 -1.83 -4.93 -7.67
N LEU A 38 -1.38 -4.86 -6.41
CA LEU A 38 -1.55 -3.67 -5.57
C LEU A 38 -0.72 -2.48 -6.07
N ALA A 39 0.50 -2.70 -6.56
CA ALA A 39 1.33 -1.64 -7.12
C ALA A 39 0.68 -1.01 -8.36
N HIS A 40 0.15 -1.85 -9.27
CA HIS A 40 -0.53 -1.37 -10.48
C HIS A 40 -1.87 -0.68 -10.15
N SER A 41 -2.61 -1.22 -9.19
CA SER A 41 -3.88 -0.63 -8.72
C SER A 41 -3.67 0.68 -7.94
N GLY A 42 -2.53 0.82 -7.24
CA GLY A 42 -2.16 2.05 -6.56
C GLY A 42 -1.98 3.22 -7.53
N LEU A 43 -1.43 2.99 -8.73
CA LEU A 43 -1.32 4.02 -9.78
C LEU A 43 -2.70 4.49 -10.27
N LEU A 44 -3.63 3.55 -10.50
CA LEU A 44 -5.03 3.88 -10.81
C LEU A 44 -5.67 4.70 -9.67
N GLY A 45 -5.31 4.37 -8.43
CA GLY A 45 -5.74 5.08 -7.23
C GLY A 45 -5.29 6.53 -7.13
N VAL A 46 -4.00 6.77 -7.41
CA VAL A 46 -3.43 8.13 -7.53
C VAL A 46 -4.18 8.91 -8.59
N MET A 47 -4.38 8.31 -9.76
CA MET A 47 -5.01 8.96 -10.91
C MET A 47 -6.48 9.30 -10.63
N LEU A 48 -7.23 8.41 -9.98
CA LEU A 48 -8.59 8.67 -9.50
C LEU A 48 -8.64 9.78 -8.44
N GLY A 49 -7.69 9.80 -7.49
CA GLY A 49 -7.58 10.85 -6.47
C GLY A 49 -7.35 12.24 -7.07
N ILE A 50 -6.49 12.32 -8.09
CA ILE A 50 -6.23 13.56 -8.84
C ILE A 50 -7.47 14.01 -9.61
N VAL A 51 -8.16 13.08 -10.28
CA VAL A 51 -9.37 13.39 -11.07
C VAL A 51 -10.54 13.85 -10.19
N LEU A 52 -10.71 13.27 -9.00
CA LEU A 52 -11.75 13.67 -8.04
C LEU A 52 -11.45 14.97 -7.27
N ASN A 53 -10.29 15.61 -7.50
CA ASN A 53 -9.84 16.82 -6.77
C ASN A 53 -9.80 16.64 -5.24
N VAL A 54 -9.66 15.40 -4.78
CA VAL A 54 -9.50 15.04 -3.36
C VAL A 54 -8.01 14.90 -3.09
N ASN A 55 -7.57 15.15 -1.84
CA ASN A 55 -6.18 14.93 -1.44
C ASN A 55 -5.70 13.56 -1.97
N PRO A 56 -4.65 13.52 -2.81
CA PRO A 56 -4.23 12.30 -3.49
C PRO A 56 -3.88 11.17 -2.52
N GLU A 57 -3.41 11.50 -1.31
CA GLU A 57 -3.20 10.55 -0.22
C GLU A 57 -4.48 9.77 0.14
N VAL A 58 -5.62 10.45 0.23
CA VAL A 58 -6.92 9.84 0.56
C VAL A 58 -7.44 9.01 -0.61
N GLY A 59 -7.26 9.49 -1.84
CA GLY A 59 -7.64 8.75 -3.05
C GLY A 59 -6.88 7.44 -3.19
N VAL A 60 -5.56 7.45 -2.93
CA VAL A 60 -4.71 6.26 -2.93
C VAL A 60 -5.11 5.30 -1.83
N VAL A 61 -5.32 5.79 -0.60
CA VAL A 61 -5.71 4.94 0.53
C VAL A 61 -7.06 4.27 0.28
N ALA A 62 -8.05 5.02 -0.19
CA ALA A 62 -9.39 4.51 -0.46
C ALA A 62 -9.39 3.41 -1.53
N THR A 63 -8.69 3.64 -2.65
CA THR A 63 -8.61 2.72 -3.79
C THR A 63 -7.77 1.47 -3.47
N CYS A 64 -6.63 1.62 -2.80
CA CYS A 64 -5.86 0.49 -2.28
C CYS A 64 -6.68 -0.37 -1.30
N LEU A 65 -7.45 0.26 -0.39
CA LEU A 65 -8.35 -0.45 0.52
C LEU A 65 -9.44 -1.22 -0.23
N THR A 66 -10.07 -0.60 -1.24
CA THR A 66 -11.14 -1.26 -2.02
C THR A 66 -10.60 -2.46 -2.78
N VAL A 67 -9.43 -2.33 -3.42
CA VAL A 67 -8.79 -3.43 -4.15
C VAL A 67 -8.30 -4.52 -3.19
N ALA A 68 -7.69 -4.16 -2.07
CA ALA A 68 -7.27 -5.13 -1.05
C ALA A 68 -8.48 -5.91 -0.49
N LEU A 69 -9.60 -5.23 -0.20
CA LEU A 69 -10.85 -5.87 0.23
C LEU A 69 -11.42 -6.78 -0.85
N ALA A 70 -11.50 -6.31 -2.10
CA ALA A 70 -12.00 -7.10 -3.22
C ALA A 70 -11.17 -8.39 -3.40
N LEU A 71 -9.85 -8.29 -3.36
CA LEU A 71 -8.97 -9.45 -3.44
C LEU A 71 -9.11 -10.39 -2.24
N VAL A 72 -9.23 -9.87 -1.01
CA VAL A 72 -9.45 -10.69 0.20
C VAL A 72 -10.78 -11.42 0.17
N LEU A 73 -11.86 -10.76 -0.29
CA LEU A 73 -13.17 -11.39 -0.44
C LEU A 73 -13.14 -12.48 -1.51
N LEU A 74 -12.45 -12.24 -2.62
CA LEU A 74 -12.31 -13.21 -3.71
C LEU A 74 -11.42 -14.40 -3.32
N GLN A 75 -10.35 -14.15 -2.56
CA GLN A 75 -9.52 -15.19 -1.96
C GLN A 75 -10.30 -16.10 -1.00
N ARG A 76 -11.30 -15.56 -0.32
CA ARG A 76 -12.11 -16.31 0.65
C ARG A 76 -13.10 -17.27 -0.02
N GLN A 77 -13.33 -17.15 -1.33
CA GLN A 77 -14.19 -18.04 -2.12
C GLN A 77 -13.45 -19.21 -2.80
N ARG A 78 -12.14 -19.37 -2.59
CA ARG A 78 -11.36 -20.52 -3.06
C ARG A 78 -10.89 -21.37 -1.88
#